data_AF-A0A6A6GB76-F1
#
_entry.id   AF-A0A6A6GB76-F1
#
_cell.length_a   1.000
_cell.length_b   1.000
_cell.length_c   1.000
_cell.angle_alpha   90.00
_cell.angle_beta   90.00
_cell.angle_gamma   90.00
#
_symmetry.space_group_name_H-M   'P 1'
#
loop_
_entity.id
_entity.type
_entity.pdbx_description
1 polymer ?
#
loop_
_entity_poly.entity_id
_entity_poly.type
_entity_poly.pdbx_seq_one_letter_code
_entity_poly.pdbx_strand_id
1 'polypeptide(L)'
;MWLHLWKHAELKRASCREGIYVSHINLHKHSLSSFAHHSSYLDLPLPNQSHLSNSSYPTMPHLRLIRPGRNTPKKYRQAKPPMKILISPSGFKESLGPSEVATCIENGIRRVLPNAAIRKVPLVDGGEGTAMTLTEHTEGELIHLEVTGPVGQKVKSYYGFLGGQSQRTAIVEMAAAAGLHMVPRNARDPTKTTTYGVGELIADALNKGAERVLIGCGDSGTSDGGAGLLQALGARLLDKEGNELPTPANGTTLTKLASMDLTTVHPRLHDIVLEVACNWQNVLLGPNGVARVYGPQKGASPEQVDLLESALDNLATVAHQRLGYEVGMLPGSGASGGMGAGLILLGAHIRPRYEAIMEWFGINDLFEDCQLVFTAEGGIDFQTPNGKIPSDVANRAKAFGIPVIALAGTVGQGADVNYQAGIDAFTSILQAPTTLDKAIAEAERLVTDAAESTMRMVMVGLSLGMGYESIATPKTPSSALSFRDFPISPIAQIS
;
A
#
# COMPACT_ATOMS: atom_id res chain seq x y z
N MET A 1 -8.06 42.12 -13.48
CA MET A 1 -8.48 40.75 -13.89
C MET A 1 -9.15 39.98 -12.75
N TRP A 2 -8.55 39.87 -11.55
CA TRP A 2 -9.11 39.09 -10.44
C TRP A 2 -10.51 39.51 -9.94
N LEU A 3 -10.90 40.80 -10.00
CA LEU A 3 -12.27 41.24 -9.63
C LEU A 3 -13.37 40.72 -10.58
N HIS A 4 -13.04 40.28 -11.80
CA HIS A 4 -14.05 39.82 -12.77
C HIS A 4 -14.49 38.36 -12.55
N LEU A 5 -13.62 37.55 -11.93
CA LEU A 5 -13.93 36.14 -11.62
C LEU A 5 -14.86 36.00 -10.40
N TRP A 6 -14.77 36.92 -9.43
CA TRP A 6 -15.61 36.88 -8.23
C TRP A 6 -17.10 37.12 -8.54
N LYS A 7 -17.43 38.11 -9.38
CA LYS A 7 -18.82 38.39 -9.80
C LYS A 7 -19.50 37.25 -10.59
N HIS A 8 -18.73 36.38 -11.25
CA HIS A 8 -19.30 35.21 -11.93
C HIS A 8 -19.62 34.04 -10.99
N ALA A 9 -19.04 34.01 -9.78
CA ALA A 9 -19.29 32.95 -8.80
C ALA A 9 -20.61 33.13 -8.04
N GLU A 10 -21.01 34.38 -7.75
CA GLU A 10 -22.26 34.66 -7.04
C GLU A 10 -23.51 34.42 -7.92
N LEU A 11 -23.46 34.77 -9.20
CA LEU A 11 -24.57 34.56 -10.13
C LEU A 11 -24.93 33.07 -10.34
N LYS A 12 -23.97 32.14 -10.16
CA LYS A 12 -24.26 30.70 -10.17
C LYS A 12 -24.82 30.15 -8.86
N ARG A 13 -24.66 30.83 -7.73
CA ARG A 13 -25.21 30.39 -6.42
C ARG A 13 -26.69 30.75 -6.24
N ALA A 14 -27.21 31.71 -7.00
CA ALA A 14 -28.62 32.07 -6.97
C ALA A 14 -29.55 31.03 -7.65
N SER A 15 -29.04 30.21 -8.57
CA SER A 15 -29.85 29.30 -9.40
C SER A 15 -30.05 27.89 -8.82
N CYS A 16 -29.46 27.56 -7.66
CA CYS A 16 -29.55 26.22 -7.05
C CYS A 16 -30.41 26.19 -5.76
N ARG A 17 -31.36 27.12 -5.62
CA ARG A 17 -32.31 27.18 -4.50
C ARG A 17 -33.77 27.05 -4.94
N GLU A 18 -34.04 26.11 -5.83
CA GLU A 18 -35.40 25.62 -6.12
C GLU A 18 -35.30 24.17 -6.60
N GLY A 19 -35.93 23.22 -5.91
CA GLY A 19 -35.75 21.79 -6.20
C GLY A 19 -35.86 20.85 -4.99
N ILE A 20 -36.87 21.03 -4.14
CA ILE A 20 -37.24 20.02 -3.13
C ILE A 20 -38.21 19.04 -3.77
N TYR A 21 -37.86 17.76 -3.82
CA TYR A 21 -38.86 16.69 -3.91
C TYR A 21 -38.48 15.52 -2.99
N VAL A 22 -39.46 15.11 -2.19
CA VAL A 22 -39.33 14.05 -1.18
C VAL A 22 -39.79 12.72 -1.80
N SER A 23 -39.06 11.64 -1.54
CA SER A 23 -39.59 10.28 -1.69
C SER A 23 -39.27 9.45 -0.44
N HIS A 24 -40.34 9.06 0.27
CA HIS A 24 -40.29 7.98 1.24
C HIS A 24 -40.37 6.63 0.50
N ILE A 25 -39.65 5.62 0.98
CA ILE A 25 -40.10 4.21 0.97
C ILE A 25 -39.42 3.47 2.13
N ASN A 26 -40.14 2.46 2.63
CA ASN A 26 -39.87 1.71 3.86
C ASN A 26 -39.08 0.41 3.61
N LEU A 27 -38.96 -0.41 4.67
CA LEU A 27 -38.62 -1.85 4.69
C LEU A 27 -37.10 -2.15 4.76
N HIS A 28 -36.61 -3.16 5.50
CA HIS A 28 -37.26 -4.08 6.45
C HIS A 28 -36.25 -4.51 7.53
N LYS A 29 -36.68 -4.70 8.79
CA LYS A 29 -35.87 -5.44 9.79
C LYS A 29 -36.04 -6.94 9.55
N HIS A 30 -34.93 -7.69 9.59
CA HIS A 30 -34.95 -9.14 9.81
C HIS A 30 -34.14 -9.50 11.06
N SER A 31 -34.76 -10.27 11.94
CA SER A 31 -34.11 -10.96 13.05
C SER A 31 -33.50 -12.27 12.57
N LEU A 32 -32.38 -12.68 13.16
CA LEU A 32 -32.08 -14.10 13.36
C LEU A 32 -31.47 -14.33 14.75
N SER A 33 -31.73 -15.52 15.27
CA SER A 33 -31.66 -15.84 16.70
C SER A 33 -30.45 -16.66 17.09
N SER A 34 -30.16 -16.62 18.39
CA SER A 34 -29.32 -17.53 19.19
C SER A 34 -29.05 -18.92 18.61
N PHE A 35 -27.78 -19.35 18.70
CA PHE A 35 -27.43 -20.73 19.07
C PHE A 35 -26.26 -20.71 20.05
N ALA A 36 -26.41 -21.44 21.16
CA ALA A 36 -25.35 -21.71 22.13
C ALA A 36 -25.61 -23.09 22.73
N HIS A 37 -24.59 -23.95 22.77
CA HIS A 37 -24.44 -25.02 23.78
C HIS A 37 -23.03 -25.61 23.74
N HIS A 38 -22.53 -25.98 24.93
CA HIS A 38 -21.55 -27.00 25.35
C HIS A 38 -20.61 -27.65 24.30
N SER A 39 -19.35 -28.04 24.59
CA SER A 39 -18.62 -28.24 25.86
C SER A 39 -17.09 -28.26 25.56
N SER A 40 -16.12 -28.53 26.45
CA SER A 40 -16.08 -28.96 27.87
C SER A 40 -14.70 -28.61 28.47
N TYR A 41 -14.57 -28.63 29.80
CA TYR A 41 -13.26 -28.60 30.50
C TYR A 41 -12.59 -29.98 30.52
N LEU A 42 -11.25 -29.99 30.59
CA LEU A 42 -10.44 -31.16 30.98
C LEU A 42 -9.28 -30.70 31.89
N ASP A 43 -9.21 -31.29 33.08
CA ASP A 43 -8.20 -31.00 34.11
C ASP A 43 -6.84 -31.64 33.80
N LEU A 44 -5.76 -31.02 34.31
CA LEU A 44 -4.46 -31.67 34.52
C LEU A 44 -3.88 -31.31 35.91
N PRO A 45 -3.27 -32.26 36.65
CA PRO A 45 -3.02 -32.11 38.09
C PRO A 45 -1.63 -31.54 38.47
N LEU A 46 -1.57 -30.97 39.68
CA LEU A 46 -0.35 -30.59 40.39
C LEU A 46 0.34 -31.80 41.06
N PRO A 47 1.68 -31.86 41.13
CA PRO A 47 2.42 -32.74 42.03
C PRO A 47 2.58 -32.16 43.45
N ASN A 48 2.96 -33.03 44.39
CA ASN A 48 2.79 -32.85 45.83
C ASN A 48 4.06 -32.36 46.59
N GLN A 49 3.87 -32.09 47.88
CA GLN A 49 4.85 -31.53 48.84
C GLN A 49 5.96 -32.49 49.33
N SER A 50 6.80 -31.98 50.26
CA SER A 50 7.65 -32.65 51.30
C SER A 50 9.16 -32.75 51.01
N HIS A 51 10.10 -32.66 51.98
CA HIS A 51 10.08 -32.29 53.42
C HIS A 51 11.53 -31.94 53.90
N LEU A 52 11.71 -31.71 55.22
CA LEU A 52 13.00 -31.59 55.98
C LEU A 52 13.70 -30.19 56.01
N SER A 53 14.46 -29.80 57.06
CA SER A 53 14.16 -29.60 58.50
C SER A 53 15.43 -29.20 59.29
N ASN A 54 15.34 -28.20 60.20
CA ASN A 54 16.29 -27.84 61.29
C ASN A 54 17.74 -27.44 60.87
N SER A 55 18.40 -26.40 61.39
CA SER A 55 18.60 -26.01 62.79
C SER A 55 19.42 -24.69 62.93
N SER A 56 19.45 -24.12 64.14
CA SER A 56 20.54 -23.28 64.72
C SER A 56 20.52 -21.75 64.48
N TYR A 57 20.12 -21.01 65.52
CA TYR A 57 20.34 -19.57 65.69
C TYR A 57 21.57 -19.29 66.58
N PRO A 58 22.30 -18.19 66.35
CA PRO A 58 23.04 -17.49 67.40
C PRO A 58 22.58 -16.02 67.60
N THR A 59 22.21 -15.71 68.84
CA THR A 59 22.28 -14.43 69.58
C THR A 59 22.56 -13.10 68.83
N MET A 60 21.65 -12.13 68.97
CA MET A 60 21.91 -10.69 68.71
C MET A 60 22.59 -9.99 69.90
N PRO A 61 23.44 -8.97 69.64
CA PRO A 61 23.71 -7.87 70.57
C PRO A 61 22.74 -6.68 70.33
N HIS A 62 22.53 -5.87 71.37
CA HIS A 62 21.52 -4.80 71.42
C HIS A 62 21.61 -3.73 70.31
N LEU A 63 20.52 -3.52 69.55
CA LEU A 63 20.30 -2.30 68.76
C LEU A 63 19.56 -1.23 69.57
N ARG A 64 20.04 0.02 69.51
CA ARG A 64 19.32 1.19 70.04
C ARG A 64 18.09 1.47 69.19
N LEU A 65 16.97 1.81 69.85
CA LEU A 65 15.76 2.32 69.22
C LEU A 65 16.01 3.68 68.53
N ILE A 66 16.28 3.65 67.22
CA ILE A 66 16.21 4.82 66.35
C ILE A 66 14.75 4.95 65.88
N ARG A 67 14.13 6.12 66.12
CA ARG A 67 12.75 6.39 65.68
C ARG A 67 12.67 6.31 64.15
N PRO A 68 11.68 5.61 63.56
CA PRO A 68 11.54 5.57 62.11
C PRO A 68 11.14 6.96 61.60
N GLY A 69 12.03 7.58 60.82
CA GLY A 69 11.67 8.72 59.99
C GLY A 69 10.60 8.32 58.98
N ARG A 70 9.71 9.25 58.62
CA ARG A 70 8.65 9.03 57.62
C ARG A 70 9.24 8.88 56.21
N ASN A 71 9.81 7.72 55.90
CA ASN A 71 10.07 7.31 54.53
C ASN A 71 8.76 6.85 53.90
N THR A 72 8.04 7.79 53.29
CA THR A 72 7.07 7.44 52.24
C THR A 72 7.85 6.71 51.14
N PRO A 73 7.46 5.49 50.72
CA PRO A 73 8.13 4.83 49.62
C PRO A 73 7.96 5.71 48.39
N LYS A 74 9.08 6.15 47.79
CA LYS A 74 9.04 6.76 46.45
C LYS A 74 8.40 5.73 45.53
N LYS A 75 7.17 5.99 45.09
CA LYS A 75 6.55 5.24 44.00
C LYS A 75 7.49 5.38 42.81
N TYR A 76 8.24 4.33 42.49
CA TYR A 76 8.90 4.21 41.21
C TYR A 76 7.79 4.34 40.17
N ARG A 77 7.73 5.48 39.48
CA ARG A 77 6.95 5.60 38.26
C ARG A 77 7.53 4.54 37.33
N GLN A 78 6.79 3.45 37.12
CA GLN A 78 7.06 2.55 36.01
C GLN A 78 7.17 3.44 34.77
N ALA A 79 8.27 3.30 34.03
CA ALA A 79 8.44 4.05 32.80
C ALA A 79 7.23 3.73 31.92
N LYS A 80 6.51 4.76 31.46
CA LYS A 80 5.37 4.57 30.56
C LYS A 80 5.90 3.75 29.37
N PRO A 81 5.24 2.64 28.99
CA PRO A 81 5.74 1.83 27.89
C PRO A 81 5.92 2.70 26.64
N PRO A 82 6.97 2.42 25.83
CA PRO A 82 7.27 3.23 24.67
C PRO A 82 6.09 3.24 23.71
N MET A 83 5.82 4.37 23.06
CA MET A 83 4.78 4.41 22.03
C MET A 83 5.18 3.47 20.90
N LYS A 84 4.29 2.54 20.57
CA LYS A 84 4.47 1.60 19.46
C LYS A 84 3.96 2.25 18.17
N ILE A 85 4.89 2.52 17.25
CA ILE A 85 4.61 3.22 15.98
C ILE A 85 5.01 2.31 14.82
N LEU A 86 4.10 2.18 13.87
CA LEU A 86 4.36 1.56 12.57
C LEU A 86 4.75 2.63 11.55
N ILE A 87 5.80 2.39 10.79
CA ILE A 87 6.19 3.20 9.63
C ILE A 87 6.10 2.31 8.38
N SER A 88 5.08 2.54 7.55
CA SER A 88 4.81 1.75 6.34
C SER A 88 4.54 2.65 5.11
N PRO A 89 5.58 3.33 4.58
CA PRO A 89 5.50 4.21 3.43
C PRO A 89 5.72 3.48 2.10
N SER A 90 5.31 4.09 1.00
CA SER A 90 5.87 3.81 -0.33
C SER A 90 7.12 4.66 -0.59
N GLY A 91 7.83 4.32 -1.66
CA GLY A 91 8.85 5.20 -2.24
C GLY A 91 8.24 6.47 -2.85
N PHE A 92 9.10 7.46 -3.06
CA PHE A 92 8.81 8.69 -3.77
C PHE A 92 9.43 8.55 -5.17
N LYS A 93 8.59 8.37 -6.19
CA LYS A 93 9.06 8.06 -7.56
C LYS A 93 10.04 9.13 -8.07
N GLU A 94 11.11 8.68 -8.74
CA GLU A 94 12.24 9.51 -9.18
C GLU A 94 12.99 10.24 -8.02
N SER A 95 12.83 9.81 -6.77
CA SER A 95 13.45 10.42 -5.58
C SER A 95 13.98 9.37 -4.58
N LEU A 96 13.23 9.05 -3.51
CA LEU A 96 13.67 8.14 -2.44
C LEU A 96 12.97 6.78 -2.52
N GLY A 97 13.73 5.71 -2.30
CA GLY A 97 13.20 4.35 -2.13
C GLY A 97 12.38 4.20 -0.83
N PRO A 98 11.48 3.20 -0.76
CA PRO A 98 10.60 2.99 0.40
C PRO A 98 11.36 2.89 1.75
N SER A 99 12.53 2.24 1.76
CA SER A 99 13.39 2.05 2.94
C SER A 99 14.06 3.34 3.42
N GLU A 100 14.40 4.24 2.49
CA GLU A 100 14.98 5.56 2.77
C GLU A 100 13.91 6.48 3.37
N VAL A 101 12.72 6.52 2.76
CA VAL A 101 11.55 7.23 3.28
C VAL A 101 11.22 6.75 4.71
N ALA A 102 11.16 5.43 4.94
CA ALA A 102 10.88 4.87 6.26
C ALA A 102 11.93 5.27 7.31
N THR A 103 13.20 5.39 6.90
CA THR A 103 14.30 5.80 7.78
C THR A 103 14.28 7.30 8.06
N CYS A 104 13.92 8.14 7.09
CA CYS A 104 13.71 9.58 7.28
C CYS A 104 12.55 9.84 8.27
N ILE A 105 11.44 9.11 8.13
CA ILE A 105 10.31 9.19 9.06
C ILE A 105 10.73 8.77 10.48
N GLU A 106 11.46 7.67 10.62
CA GLU A 106 12.00 7.22 11.92
C GLU A 106 12.88 8.31 12.56
N ASN A 107 13.81 8.88 11.79
CA ASN A 107 14.70 9.93 12.26
C ASN A 107 13.91 11.16 12.77
N GLY A 108 12.89 11.61 12.03
CA GLY A 108 12.05 12.73 12.42
C GLY A 108 11.24 12.45 13.70
N ILE A 109 10.66 11.25 13.82
CA ILE A 109 9.96 10.82 15.03
C ILE A 109 10.91 10.77 16.22
N ARG A 110 12.11 10.19 16.08
CA ARG A 110 13.08 10.05 17.18
C ARG A 110 13.63 11.39 17.68
N ARG A 111 13.65 12.46 16.87
CA ARG A 111 13.94 13.83 17.34
C ARG A 111 12.93 14.35 18.35
N VAL A 112 11.69 13.84 18.35
CA VAL A 112 10.60 14.25 19.26
C VAL A 112 10.39 13.23 20.39
N LEU A 113 10.43 11.93 20.05
CA LEU A 113 10.19 10.81 20.96
C LEU A 113 11.31 9.76 20.80
N PRO A 114 12.50 9.98 21.41
CA PRO A 114 13.67 9.11 21.21
C PRO A 114 13.40 7.64 21.55
N ASN A 115 12.59 7.42 22.59
CA ASN A 115 12.24 6.11 23.12
C ASN A 115 11.08 5.43 22.37
N ALA A 116 10.64 5.93 21.21
CA ALA A 116 9.59 5.27 20.42
C ALA A 116 10.01 3.85 20.00
N ALA A 117 9.09 2.89 20.15
CA ALA A 117 9.22 1.54 19.64
C ALA A 117 8.71 1.53 18.19
N ILE A 118 9.63 1.53 17.23
CA ILE A 118 9.32 1.73 15.81
C ILE A 118 9.50 0.42 15.05
N ARG A 119 8.45 -0.03 14.35
CA ARG A 119 8.53 -1.10 13.34
C ARG A 119 8.48 -0.45 11.96
N LYS A 120 9.51 -0.65 11.14
CA LYS A 120 9.53 -0.20 9.74
C LYS A 120 9.13 -1.36 8.84
N VAL A 121 8.14 -1.14 7.98
CA VAL A 121 7.71 -2.07 6.93
C VAL A 121 7.60 -1.26 5.63
N PRO A 122 8.74 -0.96 4.98
CA PRO A 122 8.78 -0.17 3.75
C PRO A 122 8.10 -0.94 2.61
N LEU A 123 7.15 -0.30 1.93
CA LEU A 123 6.29 -0.97 0.96
C LEU A 123 6.67 -0.65 -0.48
N VAL A 124 6.84 -1.73 -1.25
CA VAL A 124 7.03 -1.72 -2.70
C VAL A 124 5.69 -1.98 -3.38
N ASP A 125 5.42 -1.29 -4.51
CA ASP A 125 4.12 -1.33 -5.19
C ASP A 125 4.05 -2.39 -6.31
N GLY A 126 4.92 -3.41 -6.30
CA GLY A 126 5.06 -4.33 -7.44
C GLY A 126 5.68 -3.69 -8.69
N GLY A 127 5.98 -2.39 -8.65
CA GLY A 127 6.82 -1.68 -9.60
C GLY A 127 8.30 -1.76 -9.22
N GLU A 128 9.02 -0.70 -9.54
CA GLU A 128 10.48 -0.67 -9.56
C GLU A 128 11.15 -1.04 -8.21
N GLY A 129 12.05 -2.03 -8.24
CA GLY A 129 12.83 -2.45 -7.08
C GLY A 129 12.11 -3.40 -6.09
N THR A 130 10.91 -3.86 -6.44
CA THR A 130 10.15 -4.88 -5.68
C THR A 130 10.94 -6.18 -5.54
N ALA A 131 11.49 -6.70 -6.65
CA ALA A 131 12.19 -7.97 -6.65
C ALA A 131 13.47 -7.91 -5.80
N MET A 132 14.22 -6.81 -5.91
CA MET A 132 15.42 -6.57 -5.10
C MET A 132 15.07 -6.49 -3.61
N THR A 133 14.11 -5.64 -3.24
CA THR A 133 13.70 -5.43 -1.83
C THR A 133 13.23 -6.72 -1.15
N LEU A 134 12.39 -7.51 -1.81
CA LEU A 134 11.89 -8.77 -1.25
C LEU A 134 12.98 -9.85 -1.17
N THR A 135 13.90 -9.89 -2.14
CA THR A 135 15.04 -10.83 -2.12
C THR A 135 15.99 -10.50 -0.98
N GLU A 136 16.36 -9.23 -0.82
CA GLU A 136 17.18 -8.77 0.31
C GLU A 136 16.50 -9.04 1.66
N HIS A 137 15.20 -8.74 1.79
CA HIS A 137 14.44 -8.94 3.02
C HIS A 137 14.33 -10.42 3.44
N THR A 138 14.28 -11.34 2.46
CA THR A 138 14.14 -12.78 2.70
C THR A 138 15.47 -13.54 2.73
N GLU A 139 16.61 -12.82 2.65
CA GLU A 139 17.95 -13.41 2.51
C GLU A 139 18.07 -14.38 1.30
N GLY A 140 17.42 -13.99 0.20
CA GLY A 140 17.36 -14.73 -1.06
C GLY A 140 18.52 -14.47 -2.03
N GLU A 141 18.37 -14.92 -3.28
CA GLU A 141 19.36 -14.80 -4.35
C GLU A 141 18.85 -13.93 -5.51
N LEU A 142 19.60 -12.89 -5.89
CA LEU A 142 19.26 -12.05 -7.05
C LEU A 142 19.98 -12.56 -8.31
N ILE A 143 19.20 -12.89 -9.35
CA ILE A 143 19.71 -13.43 -10.62
C ILE A 143 19.73 -12.32 -11.67
N HIS A 144 20.92 -12.04 -12.21
CA HIS A 144 21.12 -11.06 -13.29
C HIS A 144 21.27 -11.73 -14.65
N LEU A 145 20.65 -11.13 -15.67
CA LEU A 145 20.70 -11.58 -17.07
C LEU A 145 20.39 -10.42 -18.04
N GLU A 146 20.64 -10.65 -19.32
CA GLU A 146 20.31 -9.69 -20.39
C GLU A 146 19.06 -10.15 -21.13
N VAL A 147 18.04 -9.29 -21.20
CA VAL A 147 16.73 -9.58 -21.80
C VAL A 147 16.34 -8.52 -22.81
N THR A 148 15.28 -8.75 -23.56
CA THR A 148 14.74 -7.84 -24.58
C THR A 148 13.94 -6.74 -23.89
N GLY A 149 14.50 -5.54 -23.84
CA GLY A 149 13.86 -4.36 -23.26
C GLY A 149 12.62 -3.92 -24.03
N PRO A 150 11.85 -2.94 -23.50
CA PRO A 150 10.53 -2.60 -24.04
C PRO A 150 10.56 -2.07 -25.46
N VAL A 151 11.71 -1.57 -25.94
CA VAL A 151 11.92 -1.07 -27.32
C VAL A 151 12.67 -2.06 -28.22
N GLY A 152 12.74 -3.34 -27.85
CA GLY A 152 13.37 -4.42 -28.63
C GLY A 152 14.90 -4.51 -28.53
N GLN A 153 15.56 -3.52 -27.93
CA GLN A 153 17.00 -3.56 -27.64
C GLN A 153 17.27 -4.39 -26.39
N LYS A 154 18.43 -5.05 -26.33
CA LYS A 154 18.84 -5.80 -25.14
C LYS A 154 19.16 -4.87 -23.95
N VAL A 155 18.73 -5.27 -22.76
CA VAL A 155 18.89 -4.53 -21.50
C VAL A 155 19.34 -5.47 -20.38
N LYS A 156 20.17 -4.96 -19.46
CA LYS A 156 20.47 -5.67 -18.21
C LYS A 156 19.23 -5.66 -17.33
N SER A 157 18.87 -6.82 -16.82
CA SER A 157 17.68 -7.04 -16.01
C SER A 157 17.97 -8.04 -14.88
N TYR A 158 16.96 -8.30 -14.05
CA TYR A 158 17.06 -9.20 -12.91
C TYR A 158 15.70 -9.74 -12.48
N TYR A 159 15.75 -10.84 -11.74
CA TYR A 159 14.67 -11.32 -10.88
C TYR A 159 15.30 -11.92 -9.61
N GLY A 160 14.49 -12.23 -8.61
CA GLY A 160 14.96 -12.84 -7.35
C GLY A 160 14.42 -14.23 -7.11
N PHE A 161 15.16 -15.07 -6.40
CA PHE A 161 14.62 -16.20 -5.64
C PHE A 161 14.49 -15.80 -4.18
N LEU A 162 13.30 -15.93 -3.62
CA LEU A 162 13.01 -15.56 -2.24
C LEU A 162 13.51 -16.63 -1.26
N GLY A 163 14.12 -16.21 -0.16
CA GLY A 163 14.66 -17.10 0.86
C GLY A 163 13.64 -17.49 1.94
N GLY A 164 14.08 -18.32 2.90
CA GLY A 164 13.30 -18.71 4.07
C GLY A 164 12.12 -19.66 3.85
N GLN A 165 11.81 -20.06 2.61
CA GLN A 165 10.70 -20.96 2.29
C GLN A 165 11.14 -22.35 1.79
N SER A 166 10.26 -23.34 1.95
CA SER A 166 10.44 -24.69 1.40
C SER A 166 10.09 -24.78 -0.09
N GLN A 167 9.14 -23.95 -0.57
CA GLN A 167 8.78 -23.85 -1.98
C GLN A 167 9.71 -22.85 -2.67
N ARG A 168 10.34 -23.23 -3.77
CA ARG A 168 11.27 -22.34 -4.47
C ARG A 168 10.53 -21.27 -5.27
N THR A 169 10.37 -20.10 -4.67
CA THR A 169 9.61 -18.98 -5.26
C THR A 169 10.52 -17.97 -5.93
N ALA A 170 10.24 -17.66 -7.20
CA ALA A 170 10.84 -16.53 -7.90
C ALA A 170 9.94 -15.28 -7.83
N ILE A 171 10.54 -14.11 -7.59
CA ILE A 171 9.92 -12.79 -7.74
C ILE A 171 10.42 -12.16 -9.04
N VAL A 172 9.53 -12.07 -10.03
CA VAL A 172 9.80 -11.40 -11.32
C VAL A 172 9.12 -10.04 -11.31
N GLU A 173 9.84 -9.00 -11.71
CA GLU A 173 9.32 -7.63 -11.74
C GLU A 173 9.21 -7.17 -13.19
N MET A 174 8.00 -6.77 -13.62
CA MET A 174 7.82 -6.38 -15.03
C MET A 174 8.61 -5.10 -15.37
N ALA A 175 8.75 -4.19 -14.42
CA ALA A 175 9.49 -2.93 -14.60
C ALA A 175 10.99 -3.17 -14.86
N ALA A 176 11.59 -4.23 -14.31
CA ALA A 176 13.00 -4.56 -14.51
C ALA A 176 13.35 -4.98 -15.96
N ALA A 177 12.37 -5.37 -16.78
CA ALA A 177 12.57 -5.74 -18.18
C ALA A 177 11.76 -4.90 -19.19
N ALA A 178 10.66 -4.28 -18.73
CA ALA A 178 9.70 -3.57 -19.58
C ALA A 178 9.17 -2.27 -18.93
N GLY A 179 9.92 -1.67 -17.99
CA GLY A 179 9.54 -0.46 -17.28
C GLY A 179 9.55 0.83 -18.13
N LEU A 180 8.74 1.81 -17.72
CA LEU A 180 8.64 3.12 -18.40
C LEU A 180 9.91 3.96 -18.28
N HIS A 181 10.73 3.73 -17.24
CA HIS A 181 12.06 4.32 -17.11
C HIS A 181 13.03 3.82 -18.21
N MET A 182 12.82 2.60 -18.73
CA MET A 182 13.64 2.00 -19.79
C MET A 182 13.27 2.51 -21.19
N VAL A 183 12.17 3.27 -21.34
CA VAL A 183 11.71 3.80 -22.63
C VAL A 183 12.18 5.25 -22.79
N PRO A 184 13.15 5.54 -23.70
CA PRO A 184 13.61 6.90 -23.96
C PRO A 184 12.44 7.83 -24.30
N ARG A 185 12.47 9.07 -23.82
CA ARG A 185 11.32 10.01 -23.97
C ARG A 185 10.91 10.25 -25.44
N ASN A 186 11.87 10.19 -26.37
CA ASN A 186 11.64 10.31 -27.83
C ASN A 186 11.21 8.99 -28.51
N ALA A 187 11.18 7.87 -27.77
CA ALA A 187 10.76 6.54 -28.24
C ALA A 187 9.54 6.01 -27.45
N ARG A 188 8.87 6.87 -26.67
CA ARG A 188 7.63 6.57 -25.92
C ARG A 188 6.45 6.40 -26.87
N ASP A 189 6.31 5.18 -27.37
CA ASP A 189 5.24 4.76 -28.26
C ASP A 189 4.69 3.38 -27.81
N PRO A 190 3.61 3.35 -27.00
CA PRO A 190 3.10 2.10 -26.43
C PRO A 190 2.54 1.14 -27.49
N THR A 191 2.31 1.61 -28.73
CA THR A 191 1.91 0.77 -29.86
C THR A 191 3.06 -0.09 -30.41
N LYS A 192 4.31 0.26 -30.12
CA LYS A 192 5.52 -0.45 -30.58
C LYS A 192 6.25 -1.21 -29.47
N THR A 193 6.02 -0.87 -28.22
CA THR A 193 6.69 -1.49 -27.07
C THR A 193 6.21 -2.92 -26.79
N THR A 194 7.08 -3.75 -26.21
CA THR A 194 6.85 -5.18 -25.96
C THR A 194 7.17 -5.64 -24.53
N THR A 195 6.48 -6.67 -24.05
CA THR A 195 6.75 -7.37 -22.77
C THR A 195 7.69 -8.57 -22.90
N TYR A 196 8.28 -8.81 -24.08
CA TYR A 196 9.09 -10.01 -24.38
C TYR A 196 10.16 -10.33 -23.32
N GLY A 197 10.92 -9.33 -22.85
CA GLY A 197 11.92 -9.53 -21.80
C GLY A 197 11.37 -10.04 -20.46
N VAL A 198 10.11 -9.75 -20.12
CA VAL A 198 9.47 -10.29 -18.92
C VAL A 198 9.24 -11.79 -19.05
N GLY A 199 8.87 -12.26 -20.25
CA GLY A 199 8.79 -13.70 -20.54
C GLY A 199 10.16 -14.38 -20.54
N GLU A 200 11.23 -13.70 -20.97
CA GLU A 200 12.61 -14.20 -20.83
C GLU A 200 13.02 -14.37 -19.35
N LEU A 201 12.65 -13.42 -18.46
CA LEU A 201 12.86 -13.57 -17.01
C LEU A 201 12.12 -14.77 -16.42
N ILE A 202 10.84 -14.95 -16.78
CA ILE A 202 10.01 -16.07 -16.30
C ILE A 202 10.58 -17.40 -16.82
N ALA A 203 10.95 -17.47 -18.10
CA ALA A 203 11.55 -18.67 -18.69
C ALA A 203 12.86 -19.05 -17.98
N ASP A 204 13.74 -18.10 -17.67
CA ASP A 204 14.97 -18.38 -16.93
C ASP A 204 14.70 -18.83 -15.49
N ALA A 205 13.74 -18.21 -14.79
CA ALA A 205 13.32 -18.62 -13.45
C ALA A 205 12.78 -20.07 -13.42
N LEU A 206 11.95 -20.43 -14.41
CA LEU A 206 11.44 -21.80 -14.57
C LEU A 206 12.56 -22.79 -14.87
N ASN A 207 13.49 -22.45 -15.77
CA ASN A 207 14.67 -23.27 -16.09
C ASN A 207 15.58 -23.46 -14.88
N LYS A 208 15.76 -22.43 -14.05
CA LYS A 208 16.49 -22.54 -12.77
C LYS A 208 15.73 -23.27 -11.67
N GLY A 209 14.47 -23.66 -11.90
CA GLY A 209 13.73 -24.55 -11.03
C GLY A 209 12.70 -23.88 -10.12
N ALA A 210 12.15 -22.72 -10.49
CA ALA A 210 11.02 -22.14 -9.78
C ALA A 210 9.81 -23.10 -9.71
N GLU A 211 9.16 -23.12 -8.54
CA GLU A 211 7.92 -23.85 -8.23
C GLU A 211 6.72 -22.90 -8.06
N ARG A 212 7.02 -21.63 -7.76
CA ARG A 212 6.09 -20.50 -7.72
C ARG A 212 6.76 -19.31 -8.39
N VAL A 213 6.03 -18.55 -9.18
CA VAL A 213 6.49 -17.30 -9.79
C VAL A 213 5.50 -16.20 -9.44
N LEU A 214 5.93 -15.29 -8.57
CA LEU A 214 5.21 -14.07 -8.23
C LEU A 214 5.64 -12.95 -9.18
N ILE A 215 4.68 -12.31 -9.84
CA ILE A 215 4.94 -11.25 -10.82
C ILE A 215 4.49 -9.90 -10.27
N GLY A 216 5.45 -9.00 -10.03
CA GLY A 216 5.20 -7.60 -9.69
C GLY A 216 4.71 -6.81 -10.92
N CYS A 217 3.53 -6.19 -10.79
CA CYS A 217 2.95 -5.30 -11.80
C CYS A 217 2.87 -3.84 -11.32
N GLY A 218 3.85 -3.05 -11.74
CA GLY A 218 3.90 -1.60 -11.65
C GLY A 218 4.75 -1.00 -12.77
N ASP A 219 4.65 0.31 -12.96
CA ASP A 219 5.52 1.17 -13.80
C ASP A 219 5.87 0.68 -15.22
N SER A 220 4.99 -0.13 -15.82
CA SER A 220 5.12 -0.64 -17.20
C SER A 220 5.29 0.46 -18.24
N GLY A 221 6.22 0.27 -19.18
CA GLY A 221 6.37 1.08 -20.40
C GLY A 221 5.52 0.58 -21.58
N THR A 222 4.82 -0.55 -21.43
CA THR A 222 4.21 -1.32 -22.53
C THR A 222 2.69 -1.21 -22.63
N SER A 223 2.12 -1.62 -23.76
CA SER A 223 0.67 -1.83 -23.92
C SER A 223 0.35 -2.92 -24.96
N ASP A 224 1.04 -4.05 -24.87
CA ASP A 224 0.94 -5.18 -25.81
C ASP A 224 0.04 -6.32 -25.31
N GLY A 225 -0.68 -6.14 -24.20
CA GLY A 225 -1.52 -7.21 -23.62
C GLY A 225 -0.75 -8.40 -23.05
N GLY A 226 0.58 -8.30 -22.88
CA GLY A 226 1.43 -9.45 -22.55
C GLY A 226 1.76 -10.34 -23.75
N ALA A 227 1.47 -9.90 -24.98
CA ALA A 227 1.74 -10.67 -26.20
C ALA A 227 3.22 -11.01 -26.39
N GLY A 228 4.13 -10.07 -26.10
CA GLY A 228 5.56 -10.34 -26.11
C GLY A 228 5.98 -11.38 -25.07
N LEU A 229 5.48 -11.26 -23.83
CA LEU A 229 5.69 -12.24 -22.76
C LEU A 229 5.22 -13.64 -23.16
N LEU A 230 4.05 -13.74 -23.79
CA LEU A 230 3.50 -15.01 -24.27
C LEU A 230 4.41 -15.65 -25.32
N GLN A 231 4.87 -14.88 -26.32
CA GLN A 231 5.81 -15.38 -27.34
C GLN A 231 7.15 -15.83 -26.74
N ALA A 232 7.71 -15.06 -25.80
CA ALA A 232 8.97 -15.41 -25.12
C ALA A 232 8.85 -16.70 -24.29
N LEU A 233 7.65 -17.02 -23.80
CA LEU A 233 7.34 -18.28 -23.13
C LEU A 233 6.98 -19.42 -24.09
N GLY A 234 6.97 -19.20 -25.41
CA GLY A 234 6.74 -20.23 -26.43
C GLY A 234 5.32 -20.28 -27.01
N ALA A 235 4.44 -19.32 -26.69
CA ALA A 235 3.13 -19.22 -27.32
C ALA A 235 3.23 -18.72 -28.77
N ARG A 236 2.42 -19.27 -29.66
CA ARG A 236 2.33 -18.86 -31.06
C ARG A 236 1.06 -18.04 -31.26
N LEU A 237 1.24 -16.75 -31.55
CA LEU A 237 0.15 -15.80 -31.78
C LEU A 237 -0.10 -15.72 -33.29
N LEU A 238 -1.34 -15.96 -33.73
CA LEU A 238 -1.66 -16.15 -35.15
C LEU A 238 -2.62 -15.09 -35.67
N ASP A 239 -2.40 -14.66 -36.91
CA ASP A 239 -3.38 -13.87 -37.68
C ASP A 239 -4.51 -14.74 -38.25
N LYS A 240 -5.50 -14.11 -38.89
CA LYS A 240 -6.67 -14.78 -39.47
C LYS A 240 -6.33 -15.66 -40.68
N GLU A 241 -5.17 -15.45 -41.29
CA GLU A 241 -4.60 -16.29 -42.36
C GLU A 241 -3.81 -17.49 -41.80
N GLY A 242 -3.59 -17.54 -40.47
CA GLY A 242 -2.85 -18.60 -39.78
C GLY A 242 -1.34 -18.38 -39.72
N ASN A 243 -0.84 -17.20 -40.10
CA ASN A 243 0.58 -16.86 -39.98
C ASN A 243 0.90 -16.37 -38.56
N GLU A 244 2.14 -16.59 -38.12
CA GLU A 244 2.60 -16.04 -36.84
C GLU A 244 2.76 -14.52 -36.91
N LEU A 245 2.27 -13.84 -35.87
CA LEU A 245 2.50 -12.41 -35.68
C LEU A 245 4.01 -12.14 -35.48
N PRO A 246 4.51 -10.95 -35.86
CA PRO A 246 5.91 -10.59 -35.66
C PRO A 246 6.38 -10.79 -34.21
N THR A 247 7.60 -11.27 -34.06
CA THR A 247 8.26 -11.44 -32.76
C THR A 247 9.40 -10.43 -32.63
N PRO A 248 9.46 -9.62 -31.56
CA PRO A 248 8.50 -9.54 -30.46
C PRO A 248 7.22 -8.77 -30.83
N ALA A 249 6.07 -9.28 -30.37
CA ALA A 249 4.77 -8.66 -30.54
C ALA A 249 4.63 -7.39 -29.68
N ASN A 250 3.79 -6.47 -30.15
CA ASN A 250 3.48 -5.18 -29.54
C ASN A 250 1.99 -4.84 -29.72
N GLY A 251 1.57 -3.70 -29.18
CA GLY A 251 0.19 -3.21 -29.28
C GLY A 251 -0.32 -3.09 -30.72
N THR A 252 0.53 -2.73 -31.69
CA THR A 252 0.14 -2.67 -33.11
C THR A 252 -0.09 -4.04 -33.71
N THR A 253 0.81 -5.01 -33.49
CA THR A 253 0.66 -6.36 -34.06
C THR A 253 -0.57 -7.08 -33.54
N LEU A 254 -0.97 -6.79 -32.30
CA LEU A 254 -2.13 -7.37 -31.64
C LEU A 254 -3.47 -6.98 -32.32
N THR A 255 -3.52 -5.91 -33.12
CA THR A 255 -4.66 -5.59 -34.02
C THR A 255 -4.96 -6.67 -35.07
N LYS A 256 -4.01 -7.58 -35.33
CA LYS A 256 -4.18 -8.71 -36.27
C LYS A 256 -4.42 -10.06 -35.59
N LEU A 257 -4.35 -10.12 -34.25
CA LEU A 257 -4.51 -11.37 -33.52
C LEU A 257 -5.90 -11.98 -33.77
N ALA A 258 -5.93 -13.23 -34.24
CA ALA A 258 -7.14 -14.00 -34.47
C ALA A 258 -7.21 -15.30 -33.66
N SER A 259 -6.06 -15.89 -33.31
CA SER A 259 -6.00 -17.07 -32.43
C SER A 259 -4.64 -17.21 -31.74
N MET A 260 -4.55 -18.11 -30.75
CA MET A 260 -3.28 -18.48 -30.11
C MET A 260 -3.16 -19.99 -29.99
N ASP A 261 -1.96 -20.50 -30.23
CA ASP A 261 -1.54 -21.85 -29.91
C ASP A 261 -0.61 -21.78 -28.69
N LEU A 262 -1.07 -22.38 -27.59
CA LEU A 262 -0.37 -22.46 -26.31
C LEU A 262 0.25 -23.86 -26.06
N THR A 263 0.28 -24.74 -27.06
CA THR A 263 0.79 -26.12 -26.87
C THR A 263 2.30 -26.19 -26.72
N THR A 264 3.01 -25.16 -27.19
CA THR A 264 4.47 -25.01 -27.13
C THR A 264 4.96 -24.08 -26.03
N VAL A 265 4.09 -23.66 -25.10
CA VAL A 265 4.53 -22.85 -23.95
C VAL A 265 5.46 -23.64 -23.03
N HIS A 266 6.30 -22.93 -22.29
CA HIS A 266 7.31 -23.51 -21.41
C HIS A 266 6.70 -24.59 -20.50
N PRO A 267 7.13 -25.87 -20.59
CA PRO A 267 6.35 -27.01 -20.09
C PRO A 267 6.09 -26.95 -18.58
N ARG A 268 7.04 -26.42 -17.80
CA ARG A 268 6.89 -26.23 -16.34
C ARG A 268 5.75 -25.29 -15.94
N LEU A 269 5.17 -24.48 -16.84
CA LEU A 269 4.04 -23.61 -16.50
C LEU A 269 2.82 -24.39 -16.00
N HIS A 270 2.68 -25.67 -16.37
CA HIS A 270 1.61 -26.54 -15.88
C HIS A 270 1.82 -27.05 -14.45
N ASP A 271 3.05 -27.02 -13.94
CA ASP A 271 3.45 -27.63 -12.67
C ASP A 271 3.74 -26.60 -11.56
N ILE A 272 3.55 -25.30 -11.83
CA ILE A 272 3.95 -24.20 -10.95
C ILE A 272 2.80 -23.25 -10.61
N VAL A 273 2.91 -22.60 -9.45
CA VAL A 273 1.96 -21.55 -9.04
C VAL A 273 2.39 -20.21 -9.66
N LEU A 274 1.62 -19.73 -10.64
CA LEU A 274 1.85 -18.42 -11.28
C LEU A 274 0.93 -17.37 -10.66
N GLU A 275 1.50 -16.31 -10.07
CA GLU A 275 0.74 -15.25 -9.38
C GLU A 275 1.09 -13.86 -9.91
N VAL A 276 0.12 -12.95 -9.89
CA VAL A 276 0.29 -11.57 -10.35
C VAL A 276 -0.13 -10.59 -9.27
N ALA A 277 0.83 -9.85 -8.71
CA ALA A 277 0.62 -8.79 -7.74
C ALA A 277 0.38 -7.46 -8.46
N CYS A 278 -0.87 -7.02 -8.58
CA CYS A 278 -1.22 -5.82 -9.36
C CYS A 278 -2.23 -4.90 -8.66
N ASN A 279 -2.47 -3.71 -9.24
CA ASN A 279 -3.67 -2.95 -8.90
C ASN A 279 -4.89 -3.72 -9.42
N TRP A 280 -5.70 -4.23 -8.49
CA TRP A 280 -6.91 -5.02 -8.74
C TRP A 280 -7.96 -4.27 -9.59
N GLN A 281 -7.94 -2.94 -9.56
CA GLN A 281 -8.96 -2.10 -10.19
C GLN A 281 -8.69 -1.86 -11.69
N ASN A 282 -7.50 -2.22 -12.18
CA ASN A 282 -7.12 -2.05 -13.58
C ASN A 282 -7.76 -3.14 -14.46
N VAL A 283 -8.73 -2.77 -15.27
CA VAL A 283 -9.39 -3.65 -16.25
C VAL A 283 -8.80 -3.47 -17.65
N LEU A 284 -8.91 -4.50 -18.48
CA LEU A 284 -8.34 -4.50 -19.83
C LEU A 284 -9.02 -3.49 -20.75
N LEU A 285 -10.36 -3.41 -20.71
CA LEU A 285 -11.19 -2.69 -21.68
C LEU A 285 -12.18 -1.69 -21.04
N GLY A 286 -12.81 -0.88 -21.90
CA GLY A 286 -13.94 -0.03 -21.55
C GLY A 286 -13.53 1.36 -21.07
N PRO A 287 -14.46 2.15 -20.48
CA PRO A 287 -14.18 3.53 -20.08
C PRO A 287 -13.00 3.68 -19.10
N ASN A 288 -12.76 2.65 -18.28
CA ASN A 288 -11.65 2.56 -17.33
C ASN A 288 -10.55 1.57 -17.80
N GLY A 289 -10.57 1.19 -19.08
CA GLY A 289 -9.62 0.27 -19.70
C GLY A 289 -8.18 0.80 -19.68
N VAL A 290 -7.21 -0.11 -19.58
CA VAL A 290 -5.80 0.25 -19.40
C VAL A 290 -5.25 1.16 -20.52
N ALA A 291 -5.69 0.98 -21.76
CA ALA A 291 -5.29 1.83 -22.88
C ALA A 291 -5.73 3.29 -22.66
N ARG A 292 -6.97 3.50 -22.22
CA ARG A 292 -7.55 4.83 -22.00
C ARG A 292 -6.97 5.52 -20.77
N VAL A 293 -6.82 4.79 -19.66
CA VAL A 293 -6.33 5.34 -18.38
C VAL A 293 -4.82 5.57 -18.38
N TYR A 294 -4.05 4.63 -18.94
CA TYR A 294 -2.57 4.61 -18.80
C TYR A 294 -1.80 4.73 -20.12
N GLY A 295 -2.46 4.69 -21.28
CA GLY A 295 -1.81 4.95 -22.58
C GLY A 295 -1.21 6.36 -22.70
N PRO A 296 -1.92 7.45 -22.34
CA PRO A 296 -1.43 8.81 -22.52
C PRO A 296 -0.11 9.10 -21.78
N GLN A 297 0.04 8.65 -20.53
CA GLN A 297 1.30 8.81 -19.77
C GLN A 297 2.48 8.01 -20.35
N LYS A 298 2.20 6.97 -21.15
CA LYS A 298 3.19 6.17 -21.88
C LYS A 298 3.53 6.77 -23.26
N GLY A 299 2.84 7.83 -23.69
CA GLY A 299 3.07 8.53 -24.95
C GLY A 299 2.00 8.32 -26.03
N ALA A 300 0.89 7.62 -25.74
CA ALA A 300 -0.16 7.40 -26.74
C ALA A 300 -0.90 8.70 -27.10
N SER A 301 -1.07 8.97 -28.40
CA SER A 301 -2.10 9.90 -28.89
C SER A 301 -3.51 9.33 -28.71
N PRO A 302 -4.59 10.14 -28.83
CA PRO A 302 -5.97 9.63 -28.78
C PRO A 302 -6.25 8.52 -29.80
N GLU A 303 -5.72 8.66 -31.02
CA GLU A 303 -5.86 7.67 -32.09
C GLU A 303 -5.10 6.37 -31.76
N GLN A 304 -3.95 6.49 -31.10
CA GLN A 304 -3.21 5.32 -30.60
C GLN A 304 -3.91 4.66 -29.41
N VAL A 305 -4.61 5.42 -28.56
CA VAL A 305 -5.43 4.86 -27.47
C VAL A 305 -6.57 4.01 -28.04
N ASP A 306 -7.29 4.48 -29.06
CA ASP A 306 -8.37 3.70 -29.68
C ASP A 306 -7.84 2.48 -30.46
N LEU A 307 -6.67 2.59 -31.11
CA LEU A 307 -5.98 1.45 -31.72
C LEU A 307 -5.59 0.40 -30.66
N LEU A 308 -5.05 0.83 -29.52
CA LEU A 308 -4.66 -0.05 -28.42
C LEU A 308 -5.88 -0.71 -27.77
N GLU A 309 -6.98 0.02 -27.59
CA GLU A 309 -8.24 -0.56 -27.09
C GLU A 309 -8.72 -1.68 -28.04
N SER A 310 -8.80 -1.42 -29.34
CA SER A 310 -9.19 -2.43 -30.35
C SER A 310 -8.24 -3.63 -30.39
N ALA A 311 -6.93 -3.40 -30.19
CA ALA A 311 -5.95 -4.47 -30.12
C ALA A 311 -6.14 -5.35 -28.87
N LEU A 312 -6.43 -4.75 -27.70
CA LEU A 312 -6.71 -5.47 -26.47
C LEU A 312 -8.09 -6.18 -26.51
N ASP A 313 -9.03 -5.69 -27.32
CA ASP A 313 -10.34 -6.33 -27.55
C ASP A 313 -10.22 -7.63 -28.37
N ASN A 314 -9.32 -7.66 -29.37
CA ASN A 314 -8.93 -8.91 -30.04
C ASN A 314 -8.34 -9.92 -29.04
N LEU A 315 -7.47 -9.46 -28.13
CA LEU A 315 -6.91 -10.33 -27.07
C LEU A 315 -8.00 -10.84 -26.13
N ALA A 316 -8.94 -10.00 -25.70
CA ALA A 316 -10.07 -10.41 -24.88
C ALA A 316 -10.94 -11.46 -25.59
N THR A 317 -11.19 -11.28 -26.89
CA THR A 317 -11.94 -12.22 -27.73
C THR A 317 -11.25 -13.59 -27.81
N VAL A 318 -9.94 -13.62 -28.08
CA VAL A 318 -9.17 -14.88 -28.12
C VAL A 318 -9.07 -15.52 -26.74
N ALA A 319 -8.94 -14.73 -25.67
CA ALA A 319 -8.96 -15.22 -24.31
C ALA A 319 -10.31 -15.85 -23.94
N HIS A 320 -11.42 -15.21 -24.30
CA HIS A 320 -12.77 -15.77 -24.10
C HIS A 320 -12.92 -17.12 -24.81
N GLN A 321 -12.53 -17.21 -26.10
CA GLN A 321 -12.61 -18.46 -26.87
C GLN A 321 -11.79 -19.60 -26.23
N ARG A 322 -10.66 -19.28 -25.59
CA ARG A 322 -9.77 -20.26 -24.95
C ARG A 322 -10.21 -20.67 -23.54
N LEU A 323 -10.73 -19.72 -22.76
CA LEU A 323 -11.01 -19.89 -21.32
C LEU A 323 -12.49 -20.14 -21.01
N GLY A 324 -13.40 -19.79 -21.94
CA GLY A 324 -14.85 -19.91 -21.76
C GLY A 324 -15.49 -18.81 -20.90
N TYR A 325 -14.77 -17.73 -20.60
CA TYR A 325 -15.27 -16.58 -19.85
C TYR A 325 -14.65 -15.25 -20.29
N GLU A 326 -15.36 -14.15 -20.04
CA GLU A 326 -14.92 -12.79 -20.36
C GLU A 326 -13.72 -12.34 -19.54
N VAL A 327 -12.66 -11.84 -20.21
CA VAL A 327 -11.45 -11.29 -19.55
C VAL A 327 -11.42 -9.75 -19.54
N GLY A 328 -12.15 -9.11 -20.47
CA GLY A 328 -12.09 -7.66 -20.72
C GLY A 328 -12.33 -6.78 -19.48
N MET A 329 -13.23 -7.20 -18.60
CA MET A 329 -13.61 -6.47 -17.38
C MET A 329 -13.14 -7.15 -16.08
N LEU A 330 -12.32 -8.20 -16.16
CA LEU A 330 -11.85 -8.88 -14.94
C LEU A 330 -10.93 -7.97 -14.11
N PRO A 331 -11.06 -7.97 -12.77
CA PRO A 331 -10.14 -7.26 -11.90
C PRO A 331 -8.68 -7.63 -12.17
N GLY A 332 -7.84 -6.62 -12.36
CA GLY A 332 -6.41 -6.76 -12.67
C GLY A 332 -6.07 -7.24 -14.08
N SER A 333 -7.04 -7.54 -14.97
CA SER A 333 -6.72 -7.94 -16.36
C SER A 333 -6.01 -6.84 -17.15
N GLY A 334 -6.24 -5.57 -16.78
CA GLY A 334 -5.54 -4.41 -17.31
C GLY A 334 -4.15 -4.17 -16.71
N ALA A 335 -3.65 -5.01 -15.80
CA ALA A 335 -2.34 -4.83 -15.19
C ALA A 335 -1.24 -4.65 -16.24
N SER A 336 -0.38 -3.65 -16.04
CA SER A 336 0.83 -3.40 -16.83
C SER A 336 0.63 -3.38 -18.36
N GLY A 337 -0.41 -2.69 -18.84
CA GLY A 337 -0.69 -2.59 -20.29
C GLY A 337 -1.45 -3.80 -20.86
N GLY A 338 -2.24 -4.47 -20.01
CA GLY A 338 -3.01 -5.66 -20.37
C GLY A 338 -2.24 -6.99 -20.18
N MET A 339 -1.00 -6.95 -19.69
CA MET A 339 -0.22 -8.13 -19.35
C MET A 339 -0.93 -9.05 -18.34
N GLY A 340 -1.79 -8.50 -17.48
CA GLY A 340 -2.68 -9.28 -16.62
C GLY A 340 -3.55 -10.27 -17.40
N ALA A 341 -4.17 -9.85 -18.51
CA ALA A 341 -4.94 -10.73 -19.39
C ALA A 341 -4.08 -11.81 -20.06
N GLY A 342 -2.88 -11.45 -20.54
CA GLY A 342 -1.91 -12.41 -21.07
C GLY A 342 -1.45 -13.46 -20.05
N LEU A 343 -1.35 -13.09 -18.78
CA LEU A 343 -1.01 -14.00 -17.69
C LEU A 343 -2.21 -14.88 -17.26
N ILE A 344 -3.44 -14.35 -17.27
CA ILE A 344 -4.66 -15.15 -17.07
C ILE A 344 -4.78 -16.27 -18.12
N LEU A 345 -4.38 -16.01 -19.37
CA LEU A 345 -4.30 -17.02 -20.45
C LEU A 345 -3.34 -18.19 -20.14
N LEU A 346 -2.32 -17.97 -19.28
CA LEU A 346 -1.41 -18.99 -18.77
C LEU A 346 -1.89 -19.62 -17.46
N GLY A 347 -3.10 -19.30 -16.99
CA GLY A 347 -3.65 -19.78 -15.73
C GLY A 347 -3.19 -19.01 -14.48
N ALA A 348 -2.60 -17.81 -14.65
CA ALA A 348 -2.09 -17.06 -13.51
C ALA A 348 -3.19 -16.58 -12.55
N HIS A 349 -2.94 -16.72 -11.25
CA HIS A 349 -3.77 -16.19 -10.20
C HIS A 349 -3.46 -14.71 -9.98
N ILE A 350 -4.36 -13.83 -10.44
CA ILE A 350 -4.30 -12.41 -10.08
C ILE A 350 -4.54 -12.26 -8.59
N ARG A 351 -3.78 -11.39 -7.91
CA ARG A 351 -3.95 -11.05 -6.49
C ARG A 351 -3.84 -9.54 -6.26
N PRO A 352 -4.56 -8.97 -5.26
CA PRO A 352 -4.31 -7.60 -4.84
C PRO A 352 -2.86 -7.46 -4.40
N ARG A 353 -2.14 -6.53 -5.05
CA ARG A 353 -0.71 -6.23 -4.82
C ARG A 353 -0.31 -6.24 -3.35
N TYR A 354 -1.04 -5.51 -2.49
CA TYR A 354 -0.72 -5.42 -1.07
C TYR A 354 -0.72 -6.80 -0.40
N GLU A 355 -1.71 -7.64 -0.69
CA GLU A 355 -1.85 -8.96 -0.06
C GLU A 355 -0.77 -9.93 -0.51
N ALA A 356 -0.45 -9.91 -1.81
CA ALA A 356 0.60 -10.75 -2.37
C ALA A 356 2.00 -10.35 -1.87
N ILE A 357 2.24 -9.06 -1.60
CA ILE A 357 3.53 -8.54 -1.13
C ILE A 357 3.69 -8.66 0.39
N MET A 358 2.64 -8.39 1.18
CA MET A 358 2.71 -8.49 2.65
C MET A 358 2.95 -9.91 3.16
N GLU A 359 2.56 -10.93 2.40
CA GLU A 359 2.82 -12.35 2.71
C GLU A 359 4.31 -12.61 3.00
N TRP A 360 5.21 -11.89 2.32
CA TRP A 360 6.67 -12.08 2.36
C TRP A 360 7.38 -11.30 3.45
N PHE A 361 6.76 -10.23 3.95
CA PHE A 361 7.31 -9.40 5.03
C PHE A 361 6.94 -9.95 6.43
N GLY A 362 6.24 -11.10 6.51
CA GLY A 362 5.95 -11.81 7.75
C GLY A 362 5.04 -11.03 8.71
N ILE A 363 3.91 -10.50 8.20
CA ILE A 363 3.20 -9.39 8.87
C ILE A 363 1.76 -9.63 9.35
N ASN A 364 1.39 -10.87 9.67
CA ASN A 364 0.06 -11.15 10.24
C ASN A 364 -0.22 -10.39 11.56
N ASP A 365 0.83 -9.95 12.25
CA ASP A 365 0.82 -9.23 13.52
C ASP A 365 1.08 -7.70 13.39
N LEU A 366 1.10 -7.13 12.18
CA LEU A 366 1.63 -5.77 11.93
C LEU A 366 1.07 -4.68 12.86
N PHE A 367 -0.23 -4.78 13.07
CA PHE A 367 -1.05 -3.80 13.77
C PHE A 367 -1.27 -4.19 15.24
N GLU A 368 -0.78 -5.35 15.69
CA GLU A 368 -0.88 -5.76 17.09
C GLU A 368 -0.09 -4.81 18.00
N ASP A 369 -0.75 -4.35 19.07
CA ASP A 369 -0.29 -3.28 19.98
C ASP A 369 0.15 -1.96 19.32
N CYS A 370 -0.04 -1.75 18.02
CA CYS A 370 0.35 -0.53 17.34
C CYS A 370 -0.59 0.62 17.70
N GLN A 371 -0.04 1.80 18.00
CA GLN A 371 -0.80 2.95 18.52
C GLN A 371 -0.92 4.10 17.52
N LEU A 372 -0.08 4.11 16.48
CA LEU A 372 -0.02 5.13 15.45
C LEU A 372 0.69 4.57 14.21
N VAL A 373 0.13 4.81 13.03
CA VAL A 373 0.76 4.48 11.75
C VAL A 373 1.20 5.74 11.04
N PHE A 374 2.44 5.75 10.55
CA PHE A 374 2.90 6.66 9.51
C PHE A 374 2.99 5.92 8.18
N THR A 375 2.44 6.52 7.13
CA THR A 375 2.65 6.10 5.74
C THR A 375 3.10 7.32 4.91
N ALA A 376 3.48 7.12 3.65
CA ALA A 376 3.91 8.20 2.77
C ALA A 376 3.84 7.79 1.29
N GLU A 377 3.69 8.76 0.39
CA GLU A 377 3.94 8.60 -1.06
C GLU A 377 4.35 9.94 -1.71
N GLY A 378 4.79 9.91 -2.98
CA GLY A 378 5.18 11.12 -3.73
C GLY A 378 4.05 12.14 -3.97
N GLY A 379 2.78 11.73 -4.03
CA GLY A 379 1.64 12.65 -4.16
C GLY A 379 0.30 12.04 -3.77
N ILE A 380 -0.39 12.65 -2.78
CA ILE A 380 -1.73 12.21 -2.35
C ILE A 380 -2.82 13.01 -3.07
N ASP A 381 -3.76 12.32 -3.70
CA ASP A 381 -4.78 12.92 -4.57
C ASP A 381 -6.07 12.08 -4.62
N PHE A 382 -7.00 12.44 -5.50
CA PHE A 382 -8.26 11.70 -5.73
C PHE A 382 -8.07 10.26 -6.26
N GLN A 383 -6.87 9.89 -6.74
CA GLN A 383 -6.53 8.54 -7.20
C GLN A 383 -5.91 7.69 -6.10
N THR A 384 -5.44 8.28 -4.99
CA THR A 384 -4.81 7.50 -3.90
C THR A 384 -5.72 6.39 -3.33
N PRO A 385 -7.05 6.55 -3.12
CA PRO A 385 -7.92 5.44 -2.70
C PRO A 385 -7.98 4.27 -3.70
N ASN A 386 -7.57 4.48 -4.95
CA ASN A 386 -7.69 3.52 -6.04
C ASN A 386 -6.48 2.55 -6.07
N GLY A 387 -6.18 1.91 -4.94
CA GLY A 387 -5.14 0.88 -4.82
C GLY A 387 -3.71 1.40 -4.74
N LYS A 388 -3.49 2.59 -4.17
CA LYS A 388 -2.16 3.04 -3.74
C LYS A 388 -1.87 2.65 -2.29
N ILE A 389 -0.59 2.53 -1.97
CA ILE A 389 -0.09 2.09 -0.66
C ILE A 389 -0.68 2.86 0.54
N PRO A 390 -0.75 4.20 0.55
CA PRO A 390 -1.25 4.92 1.73
C PRO A 390 -2.68 4.57 2.12
N SER A 391 -3.59 4.38 1.16
CA SER A 391 -4.97 3.98 1.44
C SER A 391 -5.08 2.52 1.84
N ASP A 392 -4.29 1.62 1.25
CA ASP A 392 -4.28 0.20 1.64
C ASP A 392 -3.79 0.00 3.09
N VAL A 393 -2.71 0.71 3.47
CA VAL A 393 -2.22 0.76 4.85
C VAL A 393 -3.29 1.33 5.78
N ALA A 394 -3.96 2.40 5.36
CA ALA A 394 -4.96 3.07 6.18
C ALA A 394 -6.21 2.22 6.42
N ASN A 395 -6.80 1.66 5.36
CA ASN A 395 -7.93 0.74 5.43
C ASN A 395 -7.67 -0.43 6.40
N ARG A 396 -6.44 -0.96 6.41
CA ARG A 396 -6.06 -2.08 7.30
C ARG A 396 -5.83 -1.63 8.73
N ALA A 397 -5.13 -0.52 8.95
CA ALA A 397 -4.99 0.07 10.29
C ALA A 397 -6.34 0.39 10.94
N LYS A 398 -7.35 0.78 10.13
CA LYS A 398 -8.72 1.02 10.59
C LYS A 398 -9.46 -0.22 11.05
N ALA A 399 -9.14 -1.41 10.54
CA ALA A 399 -9.68 -2.66 11.07
C ALA A 399 -9.27 -2.91 12.54
N PHE A 400 -8.16 -2.29 12.99
CA PHE A 400 -7.66 -2.32 14.37
C PHE A 400 -7.97 -1.02 15.15
N GLY A 401 -8.68 -0.06 14.56
CA GLY A 401 -8.99 1.23 15.19
C GLY A 401 -7.80 2.19 15.34
N ILE A 402 -6.70 1.96 14.64
CA ILE A 402 -5.44 2.70 14.80
C ILE A 402 -5.47 3.99 13.96
N PRO A 403 -4.97 5.14 14.49
CA PRO A 403 -4.83 6.36 13.71
C PRO A 403 -3.68 6.29 12.69
N VAL A 404 -3.86 6.92 11.53
CA VAL A 404 -2.95 6.87 10.38
C VAL A 404 -2.65 8.29 9.90
N ILE A 405 -1.37 8.60 9.76
CA ILE A 405 -0.89 9.87 9.21
C ILE A 405 -0.07 9.61 7.94
N ALA A 406 -0.40 10.29 6.84
CA ALA A 406 0.34 10.21 5.59
C ALA A 406 1.22 11.44 5.36
N LEU A 407 2.51 11.24 5.06
CA LEU A 407 3.41 12.29 4.59
C LEU A 407 3.48 12.24 3.06
N ALA A 408 3.11 13.32 2.38
CA ALA A 408 3.05 13.34 0.93
C ALA A 408 4.13 14.27 0.33
N GLY A 409 4.79 13.84 -0.74
CA GLY A 409 5.64 14.73 -1.55
C GLY A 409 4.87 15.98 -1.99
N THR A 410 3.66 15.78 -2.49
CA THR A 410 2.70 16.82 -2.86
C THR A 410 1.27 16.45 -2.43
N VAL A 411 0.39 17.45 -2.28
CA VAL A 411 -1.05 17.24 -2.07
C VAL A 411 -1.77 17.73 -3.33
N GLY A 412 -2.39 16.80 -4.05
CA GLY A 412 -3.05 17.04 -5.33
C GLY A 412 -4.53 17.40 -5.21
N GLN A 413 -5.19 17.52 -6.36
CA GLN A 413 -6.61 17.81 -6.44
C GLN A 413 -7.44 16.68 -5.80
N GLY A 414 -8.47 17.04 -5.03
CA GLY A 414 -9.41 16.08 -4.45
C GLY A 414 -8.81 15.15 -3.39
N ALA A 415 -7.66 15.50 -2.79
CA ALA A 415 -7.01 14.67 -1.77
C ALA A 415 -7.88 14.43 -0.52
N ASP A 416 -8.92 15.23 -0.28
CA ASP A 416 -9.88 15.10 0.82
C ASP A 416 -10.67 13.79 0.82
N VAL A 417 -10.81 13.10 -0.33
CA VAL A 417 -11.42 11.76 -0.38
C VAL A 417 -10.64 10.74 0.46
N ASN A 418 -9.34 10.96 0.71
CA ASN A 418 -8.50 10.05 1.47
C ASN A 418 -8.87 9.95 2.96
N TYR A 419 -9.57 10.96 3.50
CA TYR A 419 -10.16 10.87 4.84
C TYR A 419 -11.22 9.76 4.92
N GLN A 420 -11.93 9.49 3.82
CA GLN A 420 -12.92 8.41 3.73
C GLN A 420 -12.25 7.04 3.50
N ALA A 421 -11.03 7.02 2.93
CA ALA A 421 -10.18 5.84 2.79
C ALA A 421 -9.33 5.53 4.05
N GLY A 422 -9.70 6.11 5.20
CA GLY A 422 -9.12 5.78 6.51
C GLY A 422 -7.87 6.55 6.92
N ILE A 423 -7.36 7.50 6.12
CA ILE A 423 -6.23 8.36 6.53
C ILE A 423 -6.79 9.46 7.46
N ASP A 424 -6.35 9.54 8.72
CA ASP A 424 -6.88 10.56 9.65
C ASP A 424 -6.29 11.96 9.42
N ALA A 425 -5.04 12.01 8.98
CA ALA A 425 -4.35 13.24 8.63
C ALA A 425 -3.35 13.01 7.50
N PHE A 426 -3.18 14.01 6.64
CA PHE A 426 -2.07 14.03 5.70
C PHE A 426 -1.45 15.43 5.64
N THR A 427 -0.15 15.49 5.35
CA THR A 427 0.58 16.75 5.17
C THR A 427 1.54 16.66 4.00
N SER A 428 1.78 17.77 3.31
CA SER A 428 2.92 17.87 2.41
C SER A 428 4.22 17.91 3.22
N ILE A 429 5.30 17.36 2.67
CA ILE A 429 6.67 17.54 3.19
C ILE A 429 7.27 18.92 2.84
N LEU A 430 6.66 19.65 1.89
CA LEU A 430 7.17 20.92 1.40
C LEU A 430 6.83 22.04 2.38
N GLN A 431 7.88 22.68 2.92
CA GLN A 431 7.75 23.79 3.88
C GLN A 431 7.53 25.15 3.19
N ALA A 432 7.85 25.26 1.90
CA ALA A 432 7.71 26.47 1.09
C ALA A 432 7.62 26.10 -0.41
N PRO A 433 7.13 26.99 -1.28
CA PRO A 433 7.20 26.81 -2.73
C PRO A 433 8.64 26.57 -3.19
N THR A 434 8.87 25.50 -3.96
CA THR A 434 10.18 25.07 -4.46
C THR A 434 10.04 24.44 -5.84
N THR A 435 11.15 24.25 -6.57
CA THR A 435 11.17 23.47 -7.81
C THR A 435 11.19 21.97 -7.51
N LEU A 436 10.73 21.15 -8.46
CA LEU A 436 10.73 19.69 -8.33
C LEU A 436 12.15 19.15 -8.12
N ASP A 437 13.11 19.55 -8.95
CA ASP A 437 14.52 19.11 -8.84
C ASP A 437 15.10 19.37 -7.44
N LYS A 438 14.77 20.53 -6.84
CA LYS A 438 15.19 20.88 -5.48
C LYS A 438 14.45 20.08 -4.42
N ALA A 439 13.15 19.80 -4.61
CA ALA A 439 12.40 18.92 -3.71
C ALA A 439 12.94 17.48 -3.71
N ILE A 440 13.31 16.96 -4.87
CA ILE A 440 13.94 15.65 -5.04
C ILE A 440 15.33 15.64 -4.36
N ALA A 441 16.17 16.64 -4.62
CA ALA A 441 17.52 16.74 -4.07
C ALA A 441 17.56 16.95 -2.54
N GLU A 442 16.53 17.56 -1.95
CA GLU A 442 16.42 17.76 -0.49
C GLU A 442 15.45 16.77 0.18
N ALA A 443 15.00 15.72 -0.52
CA ALA A 443 13.89 14.87 -0.07
C ALA A 443 14.12 14.23 1.30
N GLU A 444 15.32 13.72 1.61
CA GLU A 444 15.63 13.12 2.92
C GLU A 444 15.37 14.11 4.07
N ARG A 445 15.87 15.34 3.90
CA ARG A 445 15.71 16.42 4.88
C ARG A 445 14.23 16.79 5.01
N LEU A 446 13.54 16.99 3.88
CA LEU A 446 12.13 17.38 3.85
C LEU A 446 11.22 16.34 4.51
N VAL A 447 11.40 15.04 4.21
CA VAL A 447 10.65 13.95 4.86
C VAL A 447 10.96 13.90 6.36
N THR A 448 12.23 14.00 6.75
CA THR A 448 12.65 13.96 8.17
C THR A 448 12.06 15.14 8.96
N ASP A 449 12.16 16.36 8.44
CA ASP A 449 11.64 17.56 9.11
C ASP A 449 10.10 17.58 9.14
N ALA A 450 9.43 17.03 8.12
CA ALA A 450 7.98 16.87 8.10
C ALA A 450 7.49 15.82 9.10
N ALA A 451 8.18 14.69 9.24
CA ALA A 451 7.90 13.68 10.25
C ALA A 451 8.10 14.23 11.67
N GLU A 452 9.17 15.01 11.90
CA GLU A 452 9.40 15.71 13.17
C GLU A 452 8.24 16.69 13.48
N SER A 453 7.92 17.59 12.55
CA SER A 453 6.84 18.58 12.73
C SER A 453 5.50 17.90 13.03
N THR A 454 5.18 16.84 12.28
CA THR A 454 3.97 16.02 12.48
C THR A 454 3.95 15.38 13.85
N MET A 455 5.06 14.76 14.29
CA MET A 455 5.14 14.15 15.62
C MET A 455 5.04 15.20 16.73
N ARG A 456 5.56 16.43 16.54
CA ARG A 456 5.35 17.55 17.48
C ARG A 456 3.86 17.91 17.59
N MET A 457 3.13 17.97 16.47
CA MET A 457 1.67 18.20 16.48
C MET A 457 0.91 17.09 17.21
N VAL A 458 1.28 15.81 16.99
CA VAL A 458 0.72 14.66 17.74
C VAL A 458 0.98 14.82 19.25
N MET A 459 2.20 15.19 19.66
CA MET A 459 2.52 15.40 21.08
C MET A 459 1.76 16.58 21.71
N VAL A 460 1.45 17.64 20.96
CA VAL A 460 0.55 18.72 21.40
C VAL A 460 -0.86 18.18 21.62
N GLY A 461 -1.40 17.42 20.65
CA GLY A 461 -2.73 16.79 20.77
C GLY A 461 -2.84 15.87 21.98
N LEU A 462 -1.85 15.00 22.21
CA LEU A 462 -1.78 14.14 23.39
C LEU A 462 -1.69 14.91 24.70
N SER A 463 -0.96 16.03 24.71
CA SER A 463 -0.85 16.91 25.89
C SER A 463 -2.19 17.56 26.23
N LEU A 464 -2.95 18.00 25.21
CA LEU A 464 -4.30 18.51 25.37
C LEU A 464 -5.27 17.41 25.85
N GLY A 465 -5.19 16.19 25.31
CA GLY A 465 -6.01 15.05 25.75
C GLY A 465 -5.77 14.67 27.22
N MET A 466 -4.50 14.52 27.63
CA MET A 466 -4.15 14.25 29.03
C MET A 466 -4.54 15.42 29.97
N GLY A 467 -4.47 16.66 29.48
CA GLY A 467 -5.00 17.83 30.19
C GLY A 467 -6.52 17.76 30.35
N TYR A 468 -7.25 17.36 29.31
CA TYR A 468 -8.70 17.26 29.30
C TYR A 468 -9.22 16.18 30.26
N GLU A 469 -8.61 15.00 30.32
CA GLU A 469 -8.96 13.96 31.31
C GLU A 469 -8.80 14.46 32.77
N SER A 470 -7.80 15.32 33.03
CA SER A 470 -7.58 15.93 34.34
C SER A 470 -8.61 17.00 34.73
N ILE A 471 -9.38 17.49 33.76
CA ILE A 471 -10.46 18.49 33.92
C ILE A 471 -11.84 17.83 33.90
N ALA A 472 -12.01 16.77 33.08
CA ALA A 472 -13.26 16.04 32.88
C ALA A 472 -13.63 15.09 34.03
N THR A 473 -12.80 14.99 35.08
CA THR A 473 -13.18 14.36 36.35
C THR A 473 -13.61 15.44 37.34
N PRO A 474 -14.93 15.67 37.54
CA PRO A 474 -15.38 16.53 38.62
C PRO A 474 -15.03 15.86 39.95
N LYS A 475 -14.06 16.42 40.66
CA LYS A 475 -13.84 16.11 42.08
C LYS A 475 -15.12 16.50 42.82
N THR A 476 -15.94 15.51 43.17
CA THR A 476 -17.09 15.70 44.06
C THR A 476 -16.58 16.32 45.38
N PRO A 477 -16.98 17.56 45.71
CA PRO A 477 -16.54 18.18 46.95
C PRO A 477 -17.29 17.52 48.11
N SER A 478 -16.59 16.69 48.88
CA SER A 478 -17.10 16.18 50.16
C SER A 478 -17.07 17.28 51.23
N SER A 479 -18.01 18.21 51.18
CA SER A 479 -18.49 18.94 52.35
C SER A 479 -19.77 19.71 52.03
N ALA A 480 -20.82 19.49 52.83
CA ALA A 480 -22.01 20.32 52.80
C ALA A 480 -21.70 21.69 53.40
N LEU A 481 -21.86 22.75 52.62
CA LEU A 481 -22.03 24.11 53.11
C LEU A 481 -23.28 24.71 52.47
N SER A 482 -24.11 25.34 53.30
CA SER A 482 -25.47 25.75 52.97
C SER A 482 -25.52 26.91 51.98
N PHE A 483 -26.49 26.84 51.06
CA PHE A 483 -26.96 28.01 50.32
C PHE A 483 -27.38 29.13 51.29
N ARG A 484 -26.64 30.25 51.29
CA ARG A 484 -27.14 31.63 51.43
C ARG A 484 -26.02 32.65 51.17
N ASP A 485 -26.47 33.82 50.76
CA ASP A 485 -25.75 35.11 50.76
C ASP A 485 -24.56 35.31 49.81
N PHE A 486 -24.89 35.66 48.55
CA PHE A 486 -24.14 36.68 47.80
C PHE A 486 -25.11 37.61 47.06
N PRO A 487 -24.98 38.95 47.17
CA PRO A 487 -25.86 39.90 46.50
C PRO A 487 -25.49 40.08 45.02
N ILE A 488 -26.50 40.10 44.16
CA ILE A 488 -26.35 40.46 42.75
C ILE A 488 -26.27 42.00 42.63
N SER A 489 -25.23 42.51 41.98
CA SER A 489 -25.16 43.90 41.52
C SER A 489 -25.00 43.90 40.00
N PRO A 490 -25.83 44.64 39.24
CA PRO A 490 -25.83 44.60 37.79
C PRO A 490 -24.67 45.42 37.20
N ILE A 491 -23.88 44.81 36.31
CA ILE A 491 -22.94 45.54 35.45
C ILE A 491 -23.71 46.18 34.29
N ALA A 492 -23.51 47.47 34.09
CA ALA A 492 -24.14 48.25 33.04
C ALA A 492 -23.62 47.88 31.64
N GLN A 493 -24.51 47.95 30.65
CA GLN A 493 -24.12 48.01 29.24
C GLN A 493 -23.39 49.33 28.96
N ILE A 494 -22.32 49.27 28.18
CA ILE A 494 -21.81 50.42 27.42
C ILE A 494 -21.66 49.97 25.96
N SER A 495 -22.11 50.86 25.07
CA SER A 495 -22.20 50.75 23.61
C SER A 495 -20.85 50.72 22.90
#